data_AF-A0ABC9PH99-F1
#
_entry.id   AF-A0ABC9PH99-F1
#
_cell.length_a   1.000
_cell.length_b   1.000
_cell.length_c   1.000
_cell.angle_alpha   90.00
_cell.angle_beta   90.00
_cell.angle_gamma   90.00
#
_symmetry.space_group_name_H-M   'P 1'
#
loop_
_entity.id
_entity.type
_entity.pdbx_description
1 polymer ?
#
loop_
_entity_poly.entity_id
_entity_poly.type
_entity_poly.pdbx_seq_one_letter_code
_entity_poly.pdbx_strand_id
1 'polypeptide(L)' 'MTKRFLDTNHVEYREINLDEQPEFIDHVKDLGFNAAPVIQTATEAFSGFQPGKLKKLS' A
#
# COMPACT_ATOMS: atom_id res chain seq x y z
N MET A 1 -3.81 -6.43 8.94
CA MET A 1 -5.15 -5.81 8.81
C MET A 1 -5.43 -5.39 7.37
N THR A 2 -4.56 -4.64 6.70
CA THR A 2 -4.71 -4.22 5.29
C THR A 2 -4.89 -5.41 4.31
N LYS A 3 -3.99 -6.41 4.34
CA LYS A 3 -4.08 -7.59 3.47
C LYS A 3 -5.41 -8.33 3.61
N ARG A 4 -5.80 -8.65 4.85
CA ARG A 4 -7.09 -9.29 5.14
C ARG A 4 -8.28 -8.51 4.59
N PHE A 5 -8.23 -7.17 4.63
CA PHE A 5 -9.27 -6.34 4.05
C PHE A 5 -9.30 -6.50 2.52
N LEU A 6 -8.16 -6.43 1.85
CA LEU A 6 -8.06 -6.63 0.41
C LEU A 6 -8.54 -8.03 -0.01
N ASP A 7 -8.11 -9.07 0.71
CA ASP A 7 -8.55 -10.45 0.50
C ASP A 7 -10.07 -10.58 0.66
N THR A 8 -10.64 -9.97 1.71
CA THR A 8 -12.11 -10.01 1.96
C THR A 8 -12.89 -9.33 0.84
N ASN A 9 -12.36 -8.23 0.31
CA ASN A 9 -13.00 -7.47 -0.76
C ASN A 9 -12.61 -7.98 -2.16
N HIS A 10 -11.88 -9.11 -2.28
CA HIS A 10 -11.37 -9.66 -3.54
C HIS A 10 -10.61 -8.65 -4.40
N VAL A 11 -9.91 -7.71 -3.74
CA VAL A 11 -9.10 -6.71 -4.43
C VAL A 11 -7.73 -7.31 -4.71
N GLU A 12 -7.34 -7.39 -5.98
CA GLU A 12 -5.98 -7.80 -6.35
C GLU A 12 -4.97 -6.78 -5.85
N TYR A 13 -3.93 -7.26 -5.16
CA TYR A 13 -2.81 -6.44 -4.74
C TYR A 13 -1.50 -7.17 -4.94
N ARG A 14 -0.45 -6.39 -5.19
CA ARG A 14 0.93 -6.87 -5.18
C ARG A 14 1.59 -6.48 -3.87
N GLU A 15 2.10 -7.47 -3.16
CA GLU A 15 2.99 -7.22 -2.03
C GLU A 15 4.41 -6.97 -2.55
N ILE A 16 5.01 -5.89 -2.06
CA ILE A 16 6.40 -5.55 -2.34
C ILE A 16 7.09 -5.44 -0.98
N ASN A 17 8.02 -6.36 -0.72
CA ASN A 17 8.87 -6.29 0.45
C ASN A 17 10.03 -5.33 0.17
N LEU A 18 10.09 -4.22 0.89
CA LEU A 18 11.15 -3.21 0.73
C LEU A 18 12.54 -3.74 1.10
N ASP A 19 12.60 -4.75 1.97
CA ASP A 19 13.88 -5.38 2.35
C ASP A 19 14.45 -6.24 1.21
N GLU A 20 13.58 -6.84 0.39
CA GLU A 20 13.97 -7.65 -0.77
C GLU A 20 14.10 -6.82 -2.05
N GLN A 21 13.29 -5.77 -2.18
CA GLN A 21 13.25 -4.89 -3.35
C GLN A 21 13.52 -3.43 -2.92
N PRO A 22 14.79 -3.09 -2.61
CA PRO A 22 15.17 -1.76 -2.16
C PRO A 22 14.94 -0.67 -3.22
N GLU A 23 14.79 -1.03 -4.50
CA GLU A 23 14.41 -0.11 -5.59
C GLU A 23 13.11 0.66 -5.32
N PHE A 24 12.17 0.06 -4.57
CA PHE A 24 10.92 0.73 -4.21
C PHE A 24 11.07 1.67 -3.00
N ILE A 25 12.17 1.60 -2.25
CA ILE A 25 12.42 2.52 -1.13
C ILE A 25 12.52 3.95 -1.65
N ASP A 26 13.24 4.16 -2.75
CA ASP A 26 13.38 5.49 -3.35
C ASP A 26 12.05 6.00 -3.90
N HIS A 27 11.25 5.12 -4.52
CA HIS A 27 9.89 5.45 -4.97
C HIS A 27 8.98 5.86 -3.81
N VAL A 28 9.02 5.12 -2.70
CA VAL A 28 8.22 5.43 -1.50
C VAL A 28 8.66 6.75 -0.85
N LYS A 29 9.97 7.03 -0.84
CA LYS A 29 10.52 8.30 -0.36
C LYS A 29 10.14 9.47 -1.25
N ASP A 30 10.16 9.30 -2.57
CA ASP A 30 9.78 10.33 -3.54
C ASP A 30 8.28 10.70 -3.40
N LEU A 31 7.45 9.72 -3.08
CA LEU A 31 6.05 9.93 -2.70
C LEU A 31 5.87 10.67 -1.36
N GLY A 32 6.96 10.93 -0.62
CA GLY A 32 6.94 11.62 0.68
C GLY A 32 6.58 10.73 1.87
N PHE A 33 6.55 9.41 1.69
CA PHE A 33 6.28 8.48 2.78
C PHE A 33 7.58 8.05 3.46
N ASN A 34 7.61 8.18 4.78
CA ASN A 34 8.77 7.80 5.61
C ASN A 34 8.50 6.58 6.50
N ALA A 35 7.31 5.98 6.40
CA ALA A 35 6.90 4.86 7.24
C ALA A 35 6.15 3.81 6.42
N ALA A 36 6.58 2.56 6.58
CA ALA A 36 5.83 1.40 6.12
C ALA A 36 4.72 1.04 7.11
N PRO A 37 3.62 0.38 6.68
CA PRO A 37 3.32 -0.06 5.31
C PRO A 37 2.84 1.08 4.41
N VAL A 38 3.22 1.07 3.13
CA VAL A 38 2.71 2.01 2.12
C VAL A 38 1.83 1.26 1.13
N ILE A 39 0.66 1.80 0.87
CA ILE A 39 -0.31 1.27 -0.06
C ILE A 39 -0.38 2.25 -1.22
N GLN A 40 -0.04 1.79 -2.41
CA GLN A 40 -0.21 2.53 -3.65
C GLN A 40 -1.32 1.87 -4.47
N THR A 41 -2.26 2.70 -4.93
CA THR A 41 -3.35 2.32 -5.83
C THR A 41 -3.19 3.09 -7.14
N ALA A 42 -4.01 2.78 -8.15
CA ALA A 42 -3.97 3.51 -9.42
C ALA A 42 -4.30 5.01 -9.29
N THR A 43 -5.00 5.40 -8.23
CA THR A 43 -5.51 6.76 -8.02
C THR A 43 -4.86 7.49 -6.86
N GLU A 44 -4.41 6.77 -5.83
CA GLU A 44 -3.89 7.37 -4.61
C GLU A 44 -2.75 6.53 -4.02
N ALA A 45 -1.83 7.18 -3.32
CA ALA A 45 -0.90 6.49 -2.42
C ALA A 45 -1.12 6.97 -0.99
N PHE A 46 -0.99 6.07 -0.02
CA PHE A 46 -1.10 6.40 1.39
C PHE A 46 -0.29 5.45 2.26
N SER A 47 0.27 5.99 3.34
CA SER A 47 0.94 5.19 4.38
C SER A 47 -0.02 4.78 5.49
N GLY A 48 0.16 3.57 6.00
CA GLY A 48 -0.54 3.01 7.15
C GLY A 48 -1.85 2.30 6.81
N PHE A 49 -2.52 1.80 7.84
CA PHE A 49 -3.81 1.13 7.69
C PHE A 49 -4.96 2.15 7.71
N GLN A 50 -5.46 2.52 6.53
CA GLN A 50 -6.57 3.46 6.38
C GLN A 50 -7.84 2.77 5.84
N PRO A 51 -8.73 2.26 6.72
CA PRO A 51 -9.93 1.53 6.29
C PRO A 51 -10.89 2.39 5.45
N GLY A 52 -10.95 3.70 5.67
CA GLY A 52 -11.78 4.61 4.87
C GLY A 52 -11.36 4.70 3.40
N LYS A 53 -10.05 4.69 3.13
CA LYS A 53 -9.51 4.66 1.76
C LYS A 53 -9.62 3.28 1.14
N LEU A 54 -9.34 2.24 1.93
CA LEU A 54 -9.47 0.86 1.47
C LEU A 54 -10.91 0.53 1.04
N LYS A 55 -11.93 1.06 1.73
CA LYS A 55 -13.33 0.94 1.31
C LYS A 55 -13.64 1.54 -0.05
N LYS A 56 -12.85 2.52 -0.54
CA LYS A 56 -13.02 3.07 -1.89
C LYS A 56 -12.46 2.16 -3.00
N LEU A 57 -11.73 1.10 -2.64
CA LEU A 57 -11.15 0.14 -3.57
C LEU A 57 -12.05 -1.09 -3.79
N SER A 58 -13.16 -1.19 -3.04
CA SER A 58 -14.22 -2.19 -3.23
C SER A 58 -15.31 -1.67 -4.14
#